data_AF-A0A101JFE0-F1
#
_entry.id   AF-A0A101JFE0-F1
#
_cell.length_a   1.000
_cell.length_b   1.000
_cell.length_c   1.000
_cell.angle_alpha   90.00
_cell.angle_beta   90.00
_cell.angle_gamma   90.00
#
_symmetry.space_group_name_H-M   'P 1'
#
loop_
_entity.id
_entity.type
_entity.pdbx_description
1 polymer ?
#
loop_
_entity_poly.entity_id
_entity_poly.type
_entity_poly.pdbx_seq_one_letter_code
_entity_poly.pdbx_strand_id
1 'polypeptide(L)'
;MTLQVALEALRSDAARWERVAQVTHNASAGAQTLGLSPVQLSWASLETGLSNTYDSLLDKTVRLLDEATDVYRDLGITLERVAYAYETNDDNAARDLRGVWDIRE
;
A
#
# COMPACT_ATOMS: atom_id res chain seq x y z
N MET A 1 -25.86 -10.62 10.17
CA MET A 1 -24.81 -11.39 9.49
C MET A 1 -24.17 -10.62 8.32
N THR A 2 -24.20 -9.27 8.33
CA THR A 2 -23.80 -8.45 7.18
C THR A 2 -22.65 -7.48 7.51
N LEU A 3 -22.67 -6.84 8.68
CA LEU A 3 -21.66 -5.86 9.05
C LEU A 3 -20.31 -6.49 9.46
N GLN A 4 -20.33 -7.51 10.32
CA GLN A 4 -19.10 -8.18 10.77
C GLN A 4 -18.34 -8.83 9.60
N VAL A 5 -19.07 -9.45 8.67
CA VAL A 5 -18.50 -10.01 7.44
C VAL A 5 -17.90 -8.92 6.55
N ALA A 6 -18.56 -7.76 6.44
CA ALA A 6 -18.04 -6.62 5.70
C ALA A 6 -16.79 -6.00 6.36
N LEU A 7 -16.75 -5.91 7.70
CA LEU A 7 -15.58 -5.45 8.46
C LEU A 7 -14.39 -6.39 8.26
N GLU A 8 -14.62 -7.69 8.31
CA GLU A 8 -13.58 -8.69 8.07
C GLU A 8 -13.07 -8.63 6.63
N ALA A 9 -13.97 -8.43 5.65
CA ALA A 9 -13.58 -8.21 4.26
C ALA A 9 -12.72 -6.95 4.08
N LEU A 10 -13.11 -5.82 4.68
CA LEU A 10 -12.33 -4.58 4.64
C LEU A 10 -10.92 -4.76 5.24
N ARG A 11 -10.83 -5.42 6.40
CA ARG A 11 -9.54 -5.73 7.04
C ARG A 11 -8.70 -6.70 6.20
N SER A 12 -9.32 -7.69 5.58
CA SER A 12 -8.65 -8.64 4.69
C SER A 12 -8.07 -7.94 3.45
N ASP A 13 -8.84 -7.05 2.84
CA ASP A 13 -8.42 -6.28 1.68
C ASP A 13 -7.34 -5.25 2.06
N ALA A 14 -7.45 -4.59 3.21
CA ALA A 14 -6.37 -3.74 3.74
C ALA A 14 -5.05 -4.51 3.86
N ALA A 15 -5.08 -5.71 4.46
CA ALA A 15 -3.92 -6.56 4.60
C ALA A 15 -3.36 -7.05 3.25
N ARG A 16 -4.21 -7.19 2.22
CA ARG A 16 -3.76 -7.49 0.85
C ARG A 16 -2.99 -6.31 0.25
N TRP A 17 -3.52 -5.10 0.38
CA TRP A 17 -2.84 -3.91 -0.12
C TRP A 17 -1.51 -3.65 0.58
N GLU A 18 -1.43 -3.91 1.88
CA GLU A 18 -0.16 -3.83 2.61
C GLU A 18 0.88 -4.84 2.09
N ARG A 19 0.46 -6.07 1.78
CA ARG A 19 1.36 -7.06 1.15
C ARG A 19 1.83 -6.61 -0.23
N VAL A 20 0.96 -6.01 -1.03
CA VAL A 20 1.33 -5.46 -2.34
C VAL A 20 2.33 -4.33 -2.16
N ALA A 21 2.06 -3.38 -1.26
CA ALA A 21 2.98 -2.29 -0.93
C ALA A 21 4.35 -2.82 -0.52
N GLN A 22 4.42 -3.85 0.33
CA GLN A 22 5.68 -4.46 0.74
C GLN A 22 6.44 -5.09 -0.44
N VAL A 23 5.75 -5.80 -1.34
CA VAL A 23 6.38 -6.40 -2.53
C VAL A 23 6.93 -5.30 -3.45
N THR A 24 6.15 -4.23 -3.67
CA THR A 24 6.58 -3.10 -4.49
C THR A 24 7.77 -2.37 -3.86
N HIS A 25 7.76 -2.17 -2.54
CA HIS A 25 8.88 -1.57 -1.82
C HIS A 25 10.16 -2.41 -1.96
N ASN A 26 10.05 -3.73 -1.79
CA ASN A 26 11.18 -4.64 -1.98
C ASN A 26 11.70 -4.61 -3.42
N ALA A 27 10.82 -4.47 -4.41
CA ALA A 27 11.22 -4.31 -5.80
C ALA A 27 11.96 -2.99 -6.03
N SER A 28 11.53 -1.89 -5.41
CA SER A 28 12.24 -0.60 -5.45
C SER A 28 13.65 -0.72 -4.87
N ALA A 29 13.77 -1.28 -3.66
CA ALA A 29 15.05 -1.53 -3.01
C ALA A 29 15.95 -2.45 -3.87
N GLY A 30 15.38 -3.48 -4.49
CA GLY A 30 16.08 -4.34 -5.45
C GLY A 30 16.58 -3.56 -6.67
N ALA A 31 15.75 -2.72 -7.28
CA ALA A 31 16.12 -1.90 -8.43
C ALA A 31 17.28 -0.95 -8.10
N GLN A 32 17.29 -0.31 -6.92
CA GLN A 32 18.39 0.56 -6.48
C GLN A 32 19.76 -0.16 -6.49
N THR A 33 19.78 -1.48 -6.26
CA THR A 33 21.02 -2.27 -6.29
C THR A 33 21.53 -2.59 -7.69
N LEU A 34 20.73 -2.34 -8.72
CA LEU A 34 21.08 -2.64 -10.11
C LEU A 34 21.94 -1.53 -10.75
N GLY A 35 22.37 -0.52 -10.01
CA GLY A 35 23.26 0.52 -10.53
C GLY A 35 24.50 -0.07 -11.22
N LEU A 36 24.74 0.33 -12.47
CA LEU A 36 25.87 -0.13 -13.27
C LEU A 36 26.85 1.02 -13.49
N SER A 37 28.11 0.78 -13.18
CA SER A 37 29.20 1.69 -13.56
C SER A 37 29.42 1.68 -15.08
N PRO A 38 30.02 2.75 -15.64
CA PRO A 38 30.34 2.81 -17.07
C PRO A 38 31.20 1.62 -17.55
N VAL A 39 32.08 1.10 -16.67
CA VAL A 39 32.93 -0.06 -16.95
C VAL A 39 32.10 -1.35 -17.08
N GLN A 40 31.00 -1.47 -16.33
CA GLN A 40 30.09 -2.62 -16.40
C GLN A 40 29.15 -2.58 -17.61
N LEU A 41 28.81 -1.38 -18.12
CA LEU A 41 27.98 -1.23 -19.31
C LEU A 41 28.76 -1.47 -20.60
N SER A 42 29.84 -0.72 -20.81
CA SER A 42 30.78 -0.81 -21.93
C SER A 42 31.65 0.45 -21.92
N TRP A 43 32.90 0.36 -22.39
CA TRP A 43 33.77 1.53 -22.59
C TRP A 43 33.13 2.60 -23.49
N ALA A 44 32.30 2.20 -24.47
CA ALA A 44 31.61 3.11 -25.38
C ALA A 44 30.35 3.74 -24.76
N SER A 45 29.95 3.34 -23.54
CA SER A 45 28.74 3.85 -22.88
C SER A 45 28.81 5.34 -22.50
N LEU A 46 30.03 5.86 -22.32
CA LEU A 46 30.30 7.27 -22.03
C LEU A 46 30.12 8.15 -23.27
N GLU A 47 30.68 7.73 -24.41
CA GLU A 47 30.57 8.49 -25.67
C GLU A 47 29.17 8.45 -26.27
N THR A 48 28.45 7.34 -26.06
CA THR A 48 27.09 7.16 -26.60
C THR A 48 25.98 7.71 -25.71
N GLY A 49 26.29 8.11 -24.47
CA GLY A 49 25.27 8.53 -23.48
C GLY A 49 24.43 7.39 -22.91
N LEU A 50 24.80 6.14 -23.17
CA LEU A 50 24.12 4.95 -22.66
C LEU A 50 24.10 4.91 -21.12
N SER A 51 25.20 5.31 -20.46
CA SER A 51 25.26 5.37 -19.00
C SER A 51 24.18 6.31 -18.43
N ASN A 52 24.09 7.54 -18.96
CA ASN A 52 23.09 8.52 -18.52
C ASN A 52 21.65 8.03 -18.76
N THR A 53 21.43 7.35 -19.89
CA THR A 53 20.11 6.79 -20.22
C THR A 53 19.74 5.65 -19.26
N TYR A 54 20.69 4.78 -18.97
CA TYR A 54 20.52 3.70 -17.99
C TYR A 54 20.18 4.26 -16.60
N ASP A 55 20.98 5.20 -16.11
CA ASP A 55 20.79 5.81 -14.79
C ASP A 55 19.43 6.53 -14.70
N SER A 56 19.02 7.22 -15.77
CA SER A 56 17.71 7.90 -15.83
C SER A 56 16.54 6.91 -15.82
N LEU A 57 16.68 5.76 -16.50
CA LEU A 57 15.67 4.71 -16.50
C LEU A 57 15.60 4.01 -15.14
N LEU A 58 16.74 3.79 -14.50
CA LEU A 58 16.82 3.19 -13.19
C LEU A 58 16.15 4.09 -12.14
N ASP A 59 16.52 5.37 -12.11
CA ASP A 59 15.91 6.38 -11.22
C ASP A 59 14.39 6.45 -11.43
N LYS A 60 13.94 6.51 -12.69
CA LYS A 60 12.51 6.52 -13.00
C LYS A 60 11.80 5.26 -12.52
N THR A 61 12.44 4.09 -12.63
CA THR A 61 11.87 2.82 -12.18
C THR A 61 11.73 2.79 -10.66
N VAL A 62 12.79 3.18 -9.94
CA VAL A 62 12.78 3.28 -8.47
C VAL A 62 11.67 4.21 -8.01
N ARG A 63 11.61 5.42 -8.58
CA ARG A 63 10.59 6.41 -8.24
C ARG A 63 9.17 5.91 -8.46
N LEU A 64 8.88 5.27 -9.60
CA LEU A 64 7.55 4.73 -9.88
C LEU A 64 7.16 3.60 -8.91
N LEU A 65 8.13 2.79 -8.46
CA LEU A 65 7.90 1.75 -7.47
C LEU A 65 7.65 2.33 -6.07
N ASP A 66 8.38 3.39 -5.69
CA ASP A 66 8.15 4.10 -4.44
C ASP A 66 6.76 4.79 -4.44
N GLU A 67 6.41 5.50 -5.51
CA GLU A 67 5.09 6.12 -5.68
C GLU A 67 3.96 5.07 -5.60
N ALA A 68 4.12 3.93 -6.26
CA ALA A 68 3.15 2.84 -6.20
C ALA A 68 3.03 2.24 -4.79
N THR A 69 4.15 2.11 -4.07
CA THR A 69 4.17 1.64 -2.67
C THR A 69 3.32 2.54 -1.79
N ASP A 70 3.49 3.85 -1.90
CA ASP A 70 2.74 4.83 -1.11
C ASP A 70 1.24 4.77 -1.42
N VAL A 71 0.88 4.69 -2.70
CA VAL A 71 -0.53 4.53 -3.12
C VAL A 71 -1.16 3.27 -2.52
N TYR A 72 -0.48 2.12 -2.56
CA TYR A 72 -1.03 0.88 -2.01
C TYR A 72 -1.12 0.91 -0.48
N ARG A 73 -0.15 1.52 0.20
CA ARG A 73 -0.18 1.69 1.65
C ARG A 73 -1.35 2.59 2.07
N ASP A 74 -1.55 3.71 1.37
CA ASP A 74 -2.64 4.65 1.64
C ASP A 74 -4.02 4.01 1.42
N LEU A 75 -4.16 3.15 0.40
CA LEU A 75 -5.36 2.35 0.19
C LEU A 75 -5.63 1.41 1.37
N GLY A 76 -4.60 0.70 1.85
CA GLY A 76 -4.70 -0.18 3.02
C GLY A 76 -5.16 0.59 4.27
N ILE A 77 -4.49 1.70 4.58
CA ILE A 77 -4.83 2.57 5.71
C ILE A 77 -6.26 3.09 5.61
N THR A 78 -6.70 3.48 4.41
CA THR A 78 -8.06 3.98 4.19
C THR A 78 -9.10 2.92 4.49
N LEU A 79 -8.89 1.68 4.05
CA LEU A 79 -9.79 0.56 4.33
C LEU A 79 -9.86 0.25 5.84
N GLU A 80 -8.72 0.30 6.55
CA GLU A 80 -8.71 0.14 8.01
C GLU A 80 -9.47 1.25 8.72
N ARG A 81 -9.29 2.50 8.29
CA ARG A 81 -10.03 3.65 8.84
C ARG A 81 -11.53 3.52 8.63
N VAL A 82 -11.95 3.07 7.45
CA VAL A 82 -13.36 2.82 7.14
C VAL A 82 -13.91 1.69 8.01
N ALA A 83 -13.18 0.59 8.16
CA ALA A 83 -13.58 -0.50 9.05
C ALA A 83 -13.75 -0.03 10.50
N TYR A 84 -12.79 0.73 11.01
CA TYR A 84 -12.86 1.29 12.37
C TYR A 84 -14.06 2.24 12.55
N ALA A 85 -14.36 3.08 11.56
CA ALA A 85 -15.50 3.98 11.60
C ALA A 85 -16.83 3.21 11.65
N TYR A 86 -16.97 2.13 10.88
CA TYR A 86 -18.16 1.28 10.93
C TYR A 86 -18.33 0.57 12.27
N GLU A 87 -17.24 0.00 12.82
CA GLU A 87 -17.25 -0.67 14.13
C GLU A 87 -17.65 0.31 15.25
N THR A 88 -17.08 1.52 15.25
CA THR A 88 -17.40 2.57 16.23
C THR A 88 -18.87 3.01 16.13
N ASN A 89 -19.39 3.13 14.91
CA ASN A 89 -20.79 3.52 14.71
C ASN A 89 -21.76 2.45 15.20
N ASP A 90 -21.45 1.17 14.96
CA ASP A 90 -22.26 0.05 15.45
C ASP A 90 -22.26 -0.03 16.98
N ASP A 91 -21.09 0.14 17.60
CA ASP A 91 -20.95 0.20 19.06
C ASP A 91 -21.78 1.34 19.68
N ASN A 92 -21.81 2.50 19.04
CA ASN A 92 -22.60 3.65 19.49
C ASN A 92 -24.09 3.38 19.32
N ALA A 93 -24.52 2.87 18.17
CA ALA A 93 -25.92 2.48 17.95
C ALA A 93 -26.39 1.41 18.95
N ALA A 94 -25.53 0.42 19.25
CA ALA A 94 -25.81 -0.61 20.24
C ALA A 94 -25.95 -0.02 21.66
N ARG A 95 -25.17 1.00 22.02
CA ARG A 95 -25.30 1.72 23.30
C ARG A 95 -26.58 2.55 23.36
N ASP A 96 -26.91 3.27 22.29
CA ASP A 96 -28.10 4.13 22.24
C ASP A 96 -29.40 3.32 22.30
N LEU A 97 -29.38 2.10 21.77
CA LEU A 97 -30.53 1.18 21.81
C LEU A 97 -30.63 0.36 23.11
N ARG A 98 -29.56 0.27 23.90
CA ARG A 98 -29.63 -0.33 25.25
C ARG A 98 -30.51 0.55 26.14
N GLY A 99 -31.61 -0.02 26.63
CA GLY A 99 -32.59 0.66 27.48
C GLY A 99 -33.81 1.24 26.75
N VAL A 100 -33.79 1.33 25.41
CA VAL A 100 -35.01 1.66 24.61
C VAL A 100 -35.85 0.41 24.35
N TRP A 101 -35.20 -0.76 24.23
CA TRP A 101 -35.82 -2.05 23.94
C TRP A 101 -35.79 -3.04 25.12
N ASP A 102 -35.43 -2.59 26.32
CA ASP A 102 -35.63 -3.41 27.53
C ASP A 102 -37.14 -3.44 27.84
N ILE A 103 -37.77 -4.57 27.56
CA ILE A 103 -39.13 -4.85 27.97
C ILE A 103 -39.15 -4.77 29.50
N ARG A 104 -39.87 -3.77 30.04
CA ARG A 104 -40.16 -3.70 31.47
C ARG A 104 -40.90 -4.97 31.89
N GLU A 105 -40.28 -5.80 32.71
CA GLU A 105 -41.01 -6.74 33.59
C GLU A 105 -41.72 -5.96 34.71
#